data_AF-A0A9X1PI69-F1
#
_entry.id   AF-A0A9X1PI69-F1
#
_cell.length_a   1.000
_cell.length_b   1.000
_cell.length_c   1.000
_cell.angle_alpha   90.00
_cell.angle_beta   90.00
_cell.angle_gamma   90.00
#
_symmetry.space_group_name_H-M   'P 1'
#
loop_
_entity.id
_entity.type
_entity.pdbx_description
1 polymer ?
#
loop_
_entity_poly.entity_id
_entity_poly.type
_entity_poly.pdbx_seq_one_letter_code
_entity_poly.pdbx_strand_id
1 'polypeptide(L)'
;MKWHRYFIFSILAASCFAAIHASQKSEQAIPRFPLKISPNGRHITDNNGVPFLMVADVAWQMLRKLGYNDAVHYMDTRKSQSFNTFLVQLLPALPNQRNFNKTLPFQDNDISKPNKLYFDYFDRIIAAAKERDLVVGIVVSRKSWNAIFDAQNPTVWKNYGTYVGKHFAKYSNVIWIVSEEEYQTAAQYEAIADGIRSVSEGQIIASLSTCSPTSVNDSSKIRSDLKFIIPDSTVTPAEYASLANWQKNSAEAALRPFLIANSEFPKEITDQSVLIRNQAYQSIMSAAAGFCHMSTIKNFNPTWKVNIDKDGAEYIHELVKILKGIPWEYMQPENVSELLPDSTDKAEIGIVSLSNKKMSMLYLPESRPIKLNLSYLNGKDFAAVWYSPRTGKRWSGGEFKEASQAVVQPPDSQPGWDWILLIGAKK
;
A
#
# COMPACT_ATOMS: atom_id res chain seq x y z
N MET A 1 -82.53 -33.18 -21.31
CA MET A 1 -83.34 -32.00 -20.91
C MET A 1 -82.41 -31.04 -20.19
N LYS A 2 -82.33 -29.78 -20.65
CA LYS A 2 -81.63 -28.58 -20.06
C LYS A 2 -80.08 -28.62 -20.08
N TRP A 3 -79.39 -27.87 -20.98
CA TRP A 3 -79.00 -26.43 -20.95
C TRP A 3 -78.08 -26.13 -19.73
N HIS A 4 -76.90 -25.49 -19.75
CA HIS A 4 -76.21 -24.55 -20.66
C HIS A 4 -74.72 -24.31 -20.24
N ARG A 5 -73.89 -23.95 -21.22
CA ARG A 5 -72.60 -23.18 -21.31
C ARG A 5 -71.99 -22.54 -20.03
N TYR A 6 -70.63 -22.54 -19.90
CA TYR A 6 -69.68 -21.46 -20.30
C TYR A 6 -68.21 -21.75 -19.88
N PHE A 7 -67.28 -21.27 -20.71
CA PHE A 7 -65.81 -21.23 -20.59
C PHE A 7 -65.30 -20.39 -19.39
N ILE A 8 -64.04 -20.59 -18.96
CA ILE A 8 -62.92 -19.59 -19.02
C ILE A 8 -61.73 -19.97 -18.08
N PHE A 9 -60.56 -20.10 -18.73
CA PHE A 9 -59.16 -19.81 -18.35
C PHE A 9 -58.41 -20.47 -17.18
N SER A 10 -57.28 -21.05 -17.60
CA SER A 10 -56.07 -21.45 -16.89
C SER A 10 -55.40 -20.32 -16.11
N ILE A 11 -54.85 -20.63 -14.93
CA ILE A 11 -53.66 -19.97 -14.38
C ILE A 11 -52.73 -21.06 -13.81
N LEU A 12 -51.64 -21.36 -14.54
CA LEU A 12 -50.45 -21.98 -13.97
C LEU A 12 -49.79 -20.94 -13.05
N ALA A 13 -49.77 -21.21 -11.74
CA ALA A 13 -48.93 -20.46 -10.81
C ALA A 13 -47.48 -20.96 -10.94
N ALA A 14 -46.70 -20.33 -11.83
CA ALA A 14 -45.25 -20.41 -11.78
C ALA A 14 -44.76 -19.54 -10.61
N SER A 15 -44.29 -20.19 -9.55
CA SER A 15 -43.67 -19.55 -8.40
C SER A 15 -42.34 -18.92 -8.79
N CYS A 16 -42.36 -17.62 -9.13
CA CYS A 16 -41.18 -16.77 -9.18
C CYS A 16 -40.65 -16.55 -7.76
N PHE A 17 -39.61 -17.29 -7.37
CA PHE A 17 -38.72 -16.85 -6.29
C PHE A 17 -37.89 -15.68 -6.80
N ALA A 18 -38.44 -14.47 -6.69
CA ALA A 18 -37.63 -13.26 -6.77
C ALA A 18 -36.76 -13.19 -5.51
N ALA A 19 -35.51 -13.64 -5.62
CA ALA A 19 -34.49 -13.38 -4.60
C ALA A 19 -34.21 -11.88 -4.61
N ILE A 20 -34.90 -11.15 -3.74
CA ILE A 20 -34.56 -9.77 -3.36
C ILE A 20 -33.17 -9.87 -2.70
N HIS A 21 -32.11 -9.66 -3.49
CA HIS A 21 -30.81 -9.36 -2.94
C HIS A 21 -30.90 -7.95 -2.35
N ALA A 22 -31.27 -7.88 -1.08
CA ALA A 22 -30.92 -6.74 -0.26
C ALA A 22 -29.41 -6.56 -0.39
N SER A 23 -29.00 -5.47 -1.05
CA SER A 23 -27.62 -5.02 -1.02
C SER A 23 -27.31 -4.65 0.42
N GLN A 24 -26.83 -5.61 1.20
CA GLN A 24 -26.12 -5.31 2.43
C GLN A 24 -24.94 -4.45 2.00
N LYS A 25 -25.00 -3.16 2.32
CA LYS A 25 -23.78 -2.35 2.45
C LYS A 25 -22.86 -3.18 3.36
N SER A 26 -21.77 -3.72 2.82
CA SER A 26 -20.75 -4.32 3.65
C SER A 26 -20.15 -3.19 4.48
N GLU A 27 -20.62 -3.06 5.71
CA GLU A 27 -19.92 -2.28 6.72
C GLU A 27 -18.51 -2.86 6.79
N GLN A 28 -17.49 -2.02 6.54
CA GLN A 28 -16.12 -2.49 6.46
C GLN A 28 -15.76 -3.14 7.80
N ALA A 29 -15.52 -4.44 7.78
CA ALA A 29 -15.06 -5.15 8.97
C ALA A 29 -13.75 -4.51 9.45
N ILE A 30 -13.71 -4.13 10.72
CA ILE A 30 -12.52 -3.59 11.37
C ILE A 30 -11.41 -4.64 11.28
N PRO A 31 -10.22 -4.32 10.74
CA PRO A 31 -9.11 -5.26 10.62
C PRO A 31 -8.70 -5.80 11.99
N ARG A 32 -8.49 -7.12 12.09
CA ARG A 32 -7.92 -7.70 13.32
C ARG A 32 -6.40 -7.68 13.28
N PHE A 33 -5.80 -7.16 14.34
CA PHE A 33 -4.36 -7.10 14.50
C PHE A 33 -3.83 -8.23 15.43
N PRO A 34 -2.54 -8.58 15.39
CA PRO A 34 -1.50 -8.07 14.48
C PRO A 34 -1.73 -8.52 13.03
N LEU A 35 -1.22 -7.73 12.09
CA LEU A 35 -1.19 -8.12 10.68
C LEU A 35 -0.22 -9.28 10.46
N LYS A 36 -0.46 -10.07 9.41
CA LYS A 36 0.34 -11.23 9.03
C LYS A 36 0.69 -11.20 7.56
N ILE A 37 1.82 -11.81 7.21
CA ILE A 37 2.11 -12.14 5.82
C ILE A 37 1.19 -13.29 5.40
N SER A 38 0.58 -13.15 4.23
CA SER A 38 -0.27 -14.21 3.66
C SER A 38 0.52 -15.51 3.47
N PRO A 39 -0.12 -16.69 3.51
CA PRO A 39 0.56 -17.97 3.33
C PRO A 39 1.34 -18.12 2.01
N ASN A 40 0.97 -17.35 0.98
CA ASN A 40 1.65 -17.35 -0.32
C ASN A 40 2.82 -16.33 -0.40
N GLY A 41 3.05 -15.55 0.65
CA GLY A 41 4.14 -14.56 0.72
C GLY A 41 3.96 -13.33 -0.17
N ARG A 42 2.79 -13.11 -0.78
CA ARG A 42 2.60 -12.04 -1.78
C ARG A 42 1.88 -10.80 -1.28
N HIS A 43 1.05 -10.93 -0.25
CA HIS A 43 0.29 -9.81 0.32
C HIS A 43 0.20 -9.90 1.85
N ILE A 44 -0.45 -8.91 2.45
CA ILE A 44 -0.67 -8.79 3.88
C ILE A 44 -2.12 -9.18 4.20
N THR A 45 -2.33 -9.82 5.34
CA THR A 45 -3.66 -10.17 5.85
C THR A 45 -3.84 -9.64 7.26
N ASP A 46 -5.08 -9.43 7.65
CA ASP A 46 -5.44 -9.29 9.05
C ASP A 46 -5.30 -10.65 9.78
N ASN A 47 -5.48 -10.66 11.10
CA ASN A 47 -5.31 -11.87 11.92
C ASN A 47 -6.39 -12.95 11.66
N ASN A 48 -7.44 -12.65 10.91
CA ASN A 48 -8.45 -13.62 10.45
C ASN A 48 -8.15 -14.14 9.03
N GLY A 49 -7.10 -13.67 8.37
CA GLY A 49 -6.77 -14.04 6.99
C GLY A 49 -7.47 -13.20 5.92
N VAL A 50 -8.13 -12.09 6.29
CA VAL A 50 -8.73 -11.17 5.32
C VAL A 50 -7.61 -10.33 4.68
N PRO A 51 -7.54 -10.24 3.34
CA PRO A 51 -6.55 -9.41 2.66
C PRO A 51 -6.58 -7.95 3.14
N PHE A 52 -5.41 -7.44 3.49
CA PHE A 52 -5.20 -6.08 3.98
C PHE A 52 -4.44 -5.28 2.91
N LEU A 53 -5.17 -4.47 2.15
CA LEU A 53 -4.55 -3.51 1.22
C LEU A 53 -3.91 -2.40 2.04
N MET A 54 -2.58 -2.37 2.13
CA MET A 54 -1.90 -1.38 2.96
C MET A 54 -1.81 -0.03 2.24
N VAL A 55 -2.39 1.00 2.85
CA VAL A 55 -2.35 2.37 2.35
C VAL A 55 -1.69 3.22 3.41
N ALA A 56 -0.37 3.36 3.26
CA ALA A 56 0.48 4.03 4.22
C ALA A 56 0.63 5.51 3.89
N ASP A 57 0.79 6.34 4.92
CA ASP A 57 1.32 7.70 4.79
C ASP A 57 2.65 7.82 5.54
N VAL A 58 3.46 8.81 5.18
CA VAL A 58 4.77 9.04 5.79
C VAL A 58 4.73 10.23 6.74
N ALA A 59 5.02 10.01 8.03
CA ALA A 59 4.93 11.00 9.11
C ALA A 59 6.24 11.14 9.91
N TRP A 60 7.37 11.27 9.22
CA TRP A 60 8.74 11.27 9.80
C TRP A 60 8.93 12.12 11.04
N GLN A 61 8.48 13.36 11.07
CA GLN A 61 8.77 14.26 12.19
C GLN A 61 7.65 14.35 13.22
N MET A 62 6.66 13.43 13.20
CA MET A 62 5.46 13.51 14.07
C MET A 62 5.83 13.72 15.54
N LEU A 63 6.71 12.89 16.10
CA LEU A 63 7.07 12.96 17.52
C LEU A 63 7.79 14.27 17.90
N ARG A 64 8.49 14.89 16.95
CA ARG A 64 9.20 16.14 17.16
C ARG A 64 8.32 17.37 17.00
N LYS A 65 7.37 17.32 16.06
CA LYS A 65 6.66 18.51 15.57
C LYS A 65 5.24 18.63 16.08
N LEU A 66 4.57 17.52 16.37
CA LEU A 66 3.17 17.54 16.77
C LEU A 66 3.04 17.28 18.26
N GLY A 67 2.14 18.03 18.90
CA GLY A 67 1.55 17.64 20.18
C GLY A 67 0.41 16.63 19.98
N TYR A 68 -0.13 16.10 21.07
CA TYR A 68 -1.14 15.03 21.04
C TYR A 68 -2.36 15.37 20.18
N ASN A 69 -2.95 16.57 20.37
CA ASN A 69 -4.16 16.97 19.63
C ASN A 69 -3.92 17.11 18.12
N ASP A 70 -2.75 17.63 17.73
CA ASP A 70 -2.40 17.74 16.30
C ASP A 70 -2.10 16.37 15.68
N ALA A 71 -1.49 15.45 16.43
CA ALA A 71 -1.28 14.08 15.98
C ALA A 71 -2.62 13.34 15.82
N VAL A 72 -3.56 13.54 16.75
CA VAL A 72 -4.94 13.04 16.64
C VAL A 72 -5.64 13.62 15.41
N HIS A 73 -5.55 14.93 15.18
CA HIS A 73 -6.12 15.56 13.99
C HIS A 73 -5.54 14.96 12.70
N TYR A 74 -4.22 14.76 12.62
CA TYR A 74 -3.59 14.06 11.50
C TYR A 74 -4.18 12.66 11.30
N MET A 75 -4.31 11.87 12.37
CA MET A 75 -4.83 10.51 12.31
C MET A 75 -6.31 10.46 11.86
N ASP A 76 -7.14 11.36 12.38
CA ASP A 76 -8.56 11.49 11.99
C ASP A 76 -8.69 11.84 10.50
N THR A 77 -7.91 12.82 10.03
CA THR A 77 -7.89 13.22 8.62
C THR A 77 -7.43 12.07 7.73
N ARG A 78 -6.30 11.42 8.04
CA ARG A 78 -5.79 10.30 7.25
C ARG A 78 -6.76 9.13 7.21
N LYS A 79 -7.41 8.80 8.35
CA LYS A 79 -8.43 7.77 8.37
C LYS A 79 -9.62 8.12 7.46
N SER A 80 -10.08 9.37 7.47
CA SER A 80 -11.17 9.82 6.59
C SER A 80 -10.81 9.75 5.10
N GLN A 81 -9.53 9.93 4.77
CA GLN A 81 -8.98 9.81 3.42
C GLN A 81 -8.67 8.35 3.02
N SER A 82 -9.07 7.36 3.84
CA SER A 82 -8.87 5.92 3.61
C SER A 82 -7.45 5.39 3.77
N PHE A 83 -6.54 6.18 4.35
CA PHE A 83 -5.29 5.64 4.88
C PHE A 83 -5.57 4.70 6.05
N ASN A 84 -4.78 3.64 6.15
CA ASN A 84 -4.87 2.66 7.23
C ASN A 84 -3.54 2.41 7.95
N THR A 85 -2.46 3.01 7.47
CA THR A 85 -1.12 2.88 8.04
C THR A 85 -0.44 4.24 8.02
N PHE A 86 0.41 4.54 9.01
CA PHE A 86 1.41 5.59 8.86
C PHE A 86 2.76 5.14 9.39
N LEU A 87 3.82 5.64 8.75
CA LEU A 87 5.21 5.36 9.13
C LEU A 87 5.78 6.54 9.90
N VAL A 88 6.46 6.29 11.01
CA VAL A 88 7.02 7.33 11.88
C VAL A 88 8.43 6.97 12.32
N GLN A 89 9.31 7.98 12.37
CA GLN A 89 10.64 7.82 12.93
C GLN A 89 10.54 7.86 14.45
N LEU A 90 11.00 6.78 15.10
CA LEU A 90 11.07 6.71 16.55
C LEU A 90 12.07 7.73 17.11
N LEU A 91 13.17 7.95 16.39
CA LEU A 91 14.25 8.85 16.78
C LEU A 91 14.18 10.18 15.99
N PRO A 92 14.53 11.32 16.62
CA PRO A 92 14.46 12.62 15.96
C PRO A 92 15.53 12.77 14.86
N ALA A 93 15.43 13.86 14.08
CA ALA A 93 16.25 14.09 12.88
C ALA A 93 17.76 14.15 13.18
N LEU A 94 18.15 14.57 14.38
CA LEU A 94 19.52 14.61 14.88
C LEU A 94 19.55 14.22 16.36
N PRO A 95 20.65 13.67 16.89
CA PRO A 95 20.73 13.23 18.28
C PRO A 95 20.45 14.29 19.35
N ASN A 96 20.83 15.53 19.09
CA ASN A 96 20.61 16.65 19.99
C ASN A 96 19.17 17.23 19.96
N GLN A 97 18.29 16.69 19.12
CA GLN A 97 16.93 17.18 18.99
C GLN A 97 15.99 16.51 19.97
N ARG A 98 15.02 17.30 20.45
CA ARG A 98 14.00 16.87 21.40
C ARG A 98 12.69 16.57 20.68
N ASN A 99 11.82 15.77 21.30
CA ASN A 99 10.43 15.64 20.89
C ASN A 99 9.65 16.95 21.12
N PHE A 100 8.37 16.97 20.76
CA PHE A 100 7.48 18.11 20.99
C PHE A 100 7.51 18.61 22.44
N ASN A 101 7.56 17.68 23.40
CA ASN A 101 7.60 17.92 24.85
C ASN A 101 9.00 18.29 25.39
N LYS A 102 9.95 18.65 24.52
CA LYS A 102 11.32 19.06 24.88
C LYS A 102 12.14 17.95 25.57
N THR A 103 11.81 16.69 25.34
CA THR A 103 12.51 15.52 25.89
C THR A 103 13.47 14.90 24.87
N LEU A 104 14.68 14.51 25.28
CA LEU A 104 15.61 13.70 24.48
C LEU A 104 15.26 12.20 24.61
N PRO A 105 15.48 11.38 23.57
CA PRO A 105 15.19 9.94 23.64
C PRO A 105 16.10 9.17 24.59
N PHE A 106 17.33 9.65 24.79
CA PHE A 106 18.33 9.01 25.65
C PHE A 106 19.02 10.04 26.54
N GLN A 107 19.48 9.60 27.70
CA GLN A 107 20.37 10.41 28.55
C GLN A 107 21.78 10.39 27.93
N ASP A 108 22.41 11.56 27.82
CA ASP A 108 23.77 11.73 27.28
C ASP A 108 24.03 11.08 25.91
N ASN A 109 22.98 10.96 25.08
CA ASN A 109 23.02 10.23 23.80
C ASN A 109 23.48 8.77 23.91
N ASP A 110 23.25 8.14 25.07
CA ASP A 110 23.59 6.74 25.33
C ASP A 110 22.34 5.84 25.15
N ILE A 111 22.33 5.03 24.10
CA ILE A 111 21.17 4.16 23.78
C ILE A 111 20.89 3.10 24.85
N SER A 112 21.82 2.84 25.77
CA SER A 112 21.60 1.99 26.94
C SER A 112 20.79 2.68 28.06
N LYS A 113 20.60 4.00 27.96
CA LYS A 113 19.90 4.85 28.95
C LYS A 113 18.68 5.55 28.33
N PRO A 114 17.64 4.79 27.92
CA PRO A 114 16.43 5.36 27.35
C PRO A 114 15.68 6.25 28.34
N ASN A 115 15.18 7.38 27.85
CA ASN A 115 14.40 8.32 28.63
C ASN A 115 12.90 7.96 28.57
N LYS A 116 12.37 7.42 29.67
CA LYS A 116 10.98 6.97 29.76
C LYS A 116 9.95 8.01 29.26
N LEU A 117 10.11 9.29 29.60
CA LEU A 117 9.17 10.36 29.21
C LEU A 117 9.11 10.58 27.69
N TYR A 118 10.19 10.28 26.97
CA TYR A 118 10.20 10.36 25.51
C TYR A 118 9.34 9.24 24.90
N PHE A 119 9.53 8.00 25.35
CA PHE A 119 8.82 6.83 24.82
C PHE A 119 7.36 6.78 25.29
N ASP A 120 7.06 7.22 26.52
CA ASP A 120 5.68 7.36 27.03
C ASP A 120 4.84 8.33 26.18
N TYR A 121 5.46 9.35 25.57
CA TYR A 121 4.74 10.22 24.64
C TYR A 121 4.29 9.45 23.39
N PHE A 122 5.18 8.62 22.82
CA PHE A 122 4.85 7.83 21.65
C PHE A 122 3.83 6.73 21.96
N ASP A 123 3.85 6.17 23.17
CA ASP A 123 2.84 5.24 23.67
C ASP A 123 1.41 5.79 23.51
N ARG A 124 1.19 7.06 23.89
CA ARG A 124 -0.10 7.76 23.72
C ARG A 124 -0.51 7.92 22.26
N ILE A 125 0.46 8.12 21.36
CA ILE A 125 0.20 8.26 19.92
C ILE A 125 -0.21 6.91 19.32
N ILE A 126 0.45 5.81 19.69
CA ILE A 126 0.11 4.47 19.19
C ILE A 126 -1.27 4.04 19.73
N ALA A 127 -1.58 4.35 20.98
CA ALA A 127 -2.91 4.13 21.54
C ALA A 127 -4.01 4.87 20.75
N ALA A 128 -3.79 6.16 20.46
CA ALA A 128 -4.71 6.96 19.64
C ALA A 128 -4.84 6.44 18.20
N ALA A 129 -3.76 5.90 17.61
CA ALA A 129 -3.81 5.24 16.31
C ALA A 129 -4.64 3.96 16.35
N LYS A 130 -4.52 3.16 17.43
CA LYS A 130 -5.28 1.93 17.62
C LYS A 130 -6.79 2.19 17.71
N GLU A 131 -7.21 3.25 18.40
CA GLU A 131 -8.61 3.68 18.48
C GLU A 131 -9.22 4.03 17.11
N ARG A 132 -8.37 4.27 16.09
CA ARG A 132 -8.75 4.63 14.72
C ARG A 132 -8.49 3.49 13.73
N ASP A 133 -8.13 2.31 14.22
CA ASP A 133 -7.69 1.16 13.44
C ASP A 133 -6.57 1.51 12.44
N LEU A 134 -5.64 2.38 12.85
CA LEU A 134 -4.45 2.72 12.08
C LEU A 134 -3.28 1.86 12.54
N VAL A 135 -2.57 1.29 11.57
CA VAL A 135 -1.29 0.62 11.79
C VAL A 135 -0.19 1.67 11.92
N VAL A 136 0.71 1.48 12.89
CA VAL A 136 1.90 2.32 13.08
C VAL A 136 3.15 1.55 12.68
N GLY A 137 3.78 1.97 11.59
CA GLY A 137 5.10 1.51 11.20
C GLY A 137 6.18 2.27 11.96
N ILE A 138 6.85 1.62 12.90
CA ILE A 138 7.86 2.24 13.76
C ILE A 138 9.24 2.05 13.13
N VAL A 139 9.81 3.12 12.57
CA VAL A 139 11.21 3.12 12.11
C VAL A 139 12.12 3.28 13.33
N VAL A 140 12.73 2.17 13.77
CA VAL A 140 13.39 2.09 15.09
C VAL A 140 14.79 2.71 15.13
N SER A 141 15.38 2.97 13.98
CA SER A 141 16.75 3.49 13.83
C SER A 141 16.89 4.28 12.54
N ARG A 142 17.92 5.14 12.45
CA ARG A 142 18.17 5.97 11.25
C ARG A 142 19.61 6.47 11.16
N LYS A 143 20.07 6.75 9.94
CA LYS A 143 21.46 7.14 9.58
C LYS A 143 22.13 8.13 10.53
N SER A 144 21.44 9.22 10.86
CA SER A 144 22.03 10.31 11.63
C SER A 144 22.36 9.92 13.07
N TRP A 145 21.97 8.73 13.51
CA TRP A 145 22.27 8.16 14.81
C TRP A 145 23.39 7.11 14.75
N ASN A 146 23.93 6.79 13.56
CA ASN A 146 24.91 5.72 13.40
C ASN A 146 26.14 5.91 14.28
N ALA A 147 26.71 7.12 14.36
CA ALA A 147 27.85 7.37 15.24
C ALA A 147 27.59 6.97 16.72
N ILE A 148 26.35 7.10 17.20
CA ILE A 148 25.95 6.67 18.54
C ILE A 148 25.79 5.15 18.61
N PHE A 149 25.18 4.53 17.58
CA PHE A 149 25.03 3.07 17.54
C PHE A 149 26.38 2.36 17.33
N ASP A 150 27.25 2.88 16.48
CA ASP A 150 28.57 2.32 16.13
C ASP A 150 29.55 2.40 17.31
N ALA A 151 29.36 3.34 18.23
CA ALA A 151 30.11 3.44 19.48
C ALA A 151 29.72 2.35 20.51
N GLN A 152 28.73 1.51 20.20
CA GLN A 152 28.20 0.47 21.07
C GLN A 152 28.51 -0.93 20.53
N ASN A 153 28.08 -1.96 21.25
CA ASN A 153 28.33 -3.35 20.90
C ASN A 153 27.02 -4.14 20.70
N PRO A 154 27.07 -5.36 20.11
CA PRO A 154 25.88 -6.17 19.83
C PRO A 154 24.94 -6.39 21.02
N THR A 155 25.47 -6.53 22.23
CA THR A 155 24.65 -6.68 23.45
C THR A 155 23.81 -5.43 23.70
N VAL A 156 24.40 -4.24 23.55
CA VAL A 156 23.68 -2.96 23.72
C VAL A 156 22.64 -2.77 22.63
N TRP A 157 22.94 -3.11 21.37
CA TRP A 157 21.96 -3.06 20.28
C TRP A 157 20.76 -3.98 20.53
N LYS A 158 21.01 -5.20 21.01
CA LYS A 158 19.95 -6.14 21.38
C LYS A 158 19.13 -5.65 22.57
N ASN A 159 19.78 -5.07 23.58
CA ASN A 159 19.09 -4.48 24.72
C ASN A 159 18.22 -3.28 24.31
N TYR A 160 18.71 -2.44 23.38
CA TYR A 160 17.92 -1.37 22.78
C TYR A 160 16.69 -1.90 22.06
N GLY A 161 16.86 -2.90 21.17
CA GLY A 161 15.74 -3.58 20.50
C GLY A 161 14.74 -4.18 21.48
N THR A 162 15.23 -4.83 22.54
CA THR A 162 14.39 -5.40 23.61
C THR A 162 13.63 -4.33 24.37
N TYR A 163 14.27 -3.19 24.69
CA TYR A 163 13.62 -2.08 25.37
C TYR A 163 12.49 -1.50 24.53
N VAL A 164 12.76 -1.20 23.25
CA VAL A 164 11.75 -0.68 22.30
C VAL A 164 10.61 -1.68 22.13
N GLY A 165 10.94 -2.96 21.94
CA GLY A 165 9.96 -4.05 21.84
C GLY A 165 9.06 -4.13 23.08
N LYS A 166 9.64 -4.18 24.29
CA LYS A 166 8.86 -4.23 25.55
C LYS A 166 7.92 -3.04 25.71
N HIS A 167 8.33 -1.87 25.23
CA HIS A 167 7.52 -0.66 25.38
C HIS A 167 6.29 -0.68 24.48
N PHE A 168 6.42 -1.11 23.22
CA PHE A 168 5.35 -0.98 22.22
C PHE A 168 4.70 -2.28 21.73
N ALA A 169 5.27 -3.47 21.98
CA ALA A 169 4.72 -4.75 21.51
C ALA A 169 3.31 -5.08 22.04
N LYS A 170 2.91 -4.47 23.17
CA LYS A 170 1.53 -4.54 23.69
C LYS A 170 0.49 -3.98 22.72
N TYR A 171 0.89 -3.17 21.75
CA TYR A 171 0.02 -2.63 20.71
C TYR A 171 0.04 -3.53 19.48
N SER A 172 -1.05 -4.25 19.26
CA SER A 172 -1.19 -5.19 18.13
C SER A 172 -1.10 -4.51 16.76
N ASN A 173 -1.45 -3.22 16.65
CA ASN A 173 -1.42 -2.43 15.42
C ASN A 173 -0.02 -1.87 15.08
N VAL A 174 1.06 -2.49 15.56
CA VAL A 174 2.45 -2.07 15.28
C VAL A 174 3.09 -2.97 14.24
N ILE A 175 3.83 -2.35 13.32
CA ILE A 175 4.83 -3.01 12.47
C ILE A 175 6.19 -2.40 12.82
N TRP A 176 7.20 -3.24 13.01
CA TRP A 176 8.56 -2.79 13.28
C TRP A 176 9.29 -2.57 11.97
N ILE A 177 10.02 -1.46 11.83
CA ILE A 177 10.84 -1.19 10.64
C ILE A 177 12.28 -1.05 11.08
N VAL A 178 13.10 -2.05 10.73
CA VAL A 178 14.53 -2.10 11.00
C VAL A 178 15.25 -2.07 9.65
N SER A 179 16.06 -1.05 9.40
CA SER A 179 16.67 -0.84 8.08
C SER A 179 17.82 -1.83 7.85
N GLU A 180 17.81 -2.53 6.71
CA GLU A 180 18.88 -3.47 6.29
C GLU A 180 19.87 -2.84 5.30
N GLU A 181 19.44 -1.82 4.52
CA GLU A 181 20.11 -1.52 3.25
C GLU A 181 20.99 -0.26 3.25
N GLU A 182 20.63 0.81 3.96
CA GLU A 182 21.29 2.11 3.72
C GLU A 182 22.01 2.70 4.93
N TYR A 183 21.71 2.21 6.13
CA TYR A 183 22.06 2.93 7.35
C TYR A 183 22.55 2.05 8.50
N GLN A 184 22.40 0.73 8.46
CA GLN A 184 22.86 -0.13 9.55
C GLN A 184 23.60 -1.34 8.99
N THR A 185 24.60 -1.80 9.75
CA THR A 185 25.28 -3.06 9.42
C THR A 185 24.32 -4.23 9.62
N ALA A 186 24.55 -5.35 8.92
CA ALA A 186 23.78 -6.57 9.12
C ALA A 186 23.78 -7.03 10.60
N ALA A 187 24.91 -6.87 11.30
CA ALA A 187 25.02 -7.20 12.72
C ALA A 187 24.17 -6.29 13.62
N GLN A 188 24.09 -4.99 13.31
CA GLN A 188 23.19 -4.07 14.01
C GLN A 188 21.73 -4.41 13.78
N TYR A 189 21.36 -4.68 12.52
CA TYR A 189 20.01 -5.13 12.19
C TYR A 189 19.67 -6.40 13.00
N GLU A 190 20.51 -7.42 12.96
CA GLU A 190 20.26 -8.72 13.59
C GLU A 190 20.09 -8.55 15.10
N ALA A 191 20.99 -7.82 15.76
CA ALA A 191 20.89 -7.58 17.20
C ALA A 191 19.60 -6.83 17.59
N ILE A 192 19.25 -5.75 16.87
CA ILE A 192 18.05 -4.96 17.16
C ILE A 192 16.79 -5.78 16.88
N ALA A 193 16.71 -6.44 15.73
CA ALA A 193 15.58 -7.27 15.34
C ALA A 193 15.39 -8.46 16.29
N ASP A 194 16.46 -9.14 16.71
CA ASP A 194 16.39 -10.22 17.70
C ASP A 194 15.92 -9.73 19.06
N GLY A 195 16.37 -8.53 19.47
CA GLY A 195 15.88 -7.87 20.68
C GLY A 195 14.37 -7.64 20.63
N ILE A 196 13.88 -7.08 19.52
CA ILE A 196 12.44 -6.86 19.29
C ILE A 196 11.68 -8.20 19.29
N ARG A 197 12.10 -9.16 18.46
CA ARG A 197 11.47 -10.49 18.34
C ARG A 197 11.34 -11.22 19.67
N SER A 198 12.32 -11.07 20.57
CA SER A 198 12.29 -11.71 21.88
C SER A 198 11.10 -11.31 22.76
N VAL A 199 10.39 -10.23 22.41
CA VAL A 199 9.28 -9.67 23.19
C VAL A 199 8.07 -9.25 22.33
N SER A 200 8.09 -9.50 21.02
CA SER A 200 7.07 -9.03 20.06
C SER A 200 6.56 -10.16 19.13
N GLU A 201 6.24 -11.31 19.72
CA GLU A 201 5.83 -12.50 18.97
C GLU A 201 4.64 -12.22 18.04
N GLY A 202 4.74 -12.69 16.79
CA GLY A 202 3.67 -12.58 15.79
C GLY A 202 3.50 -11.21 15.14
N GLN A 203 4.30 -10.20 15.48
CA GLN A 203 4.30 -8.90 14.80
C GLN A 203 5.31 -8.87 13.64
N ILE A 204 4.93 -8.21 12.55
CA ILE A 204 5.76 -8.07 11.34
C ILE A 204 7.00 -7.22 11.64
N ILE A 205 8.17 -7.69 11.19
CA ILE A 205 9.40 -6.90 11.06
C ILE A 205 9.64 -6.61 9.58
N ALA A 206 9.52 -5.34 9.21
CA ALA A 206 9.78 -4.84 7.89
C ALA A 206 11.18 -4.21 7.76
N SER A 207 11.65 -4.09 6.53
CA SER A 207 12.82 -3.28 6.15
C SER A 207 12.39 -2.02 5.40
N LEU A 208 13.29 -1.04 5.33
CA LEU A 208 13.10 0.22 4.61
C LEU A 208 14.36 0.57 3.82
N SER A 209 14.20 0.99 2.57
CA SER A 209 15.23 1.63 1.76
C SER A 209 14.73 2.88 1.05
N THR A 210 15.63 3.80 0.71
CA THR A 210 15.35 5.04 -0.02
C THR A 210 15.77 5.01 -1.48
N CYS A 211 16.59 4.04 -1.88
CA CYS A 211 17.08 3.83 -3.24
C CYS A 211 17.10 2.33 -3.56
N SER A 212 16.77 1.96 -4.80
CA SER A 212 17.07 0.62 -5.35
C SER A 212 17.20 0.72 -6.87
N PRO A 213 18.07 -0.09 -7.49
CA PRO A 213 18.60 -1.35 -6.94
C PRO A 213 20.02 -1.24 -6.38
N THR A 214 20.24 -1.78 -5.17
CA THR A 214 21.49 -2.49 -4.91
C THR A 214 21.45 -3.78 -5.73
N SER A 215 22.45 -3.97 -6.60
CA SER A 215 22.71 -5.10 -7.51
C SER A 215 21.77 -6.33 -7.52
N VAL A 216 21.54 -6.85 -8.73
CA VAL A 216 20.74 -8.07 -9.08
C VAL A 216 21.18 -9.36 -8.35
N ASN A 217 22.30 -9.32 -7.63
CA ASN A 217 22.84 -10.42 -6.82
C ASN A 217 22.77 -10.11 -5.33
N ASP A 218 21.62 -9.63 -4.84
CA ASP A 218 21.39 -9.59 -3.40
C ASP A 218 21.15 -11.02 -2.87
N SER A 219 22.24 -11.77 -2.78
CA SER A 219 22.34 -13.04 -2.06
C SER A 219 22.29 -12.84 -0.55
N SER A 220 22.03 -11.61 -0.07
CA SER A 220 21.82 -11.40 1.35
C SER A 220 20.58 -12.16 1.80
N LYS A 221 20.74 -12.86 2.93
CA LYS A 221 19.65 -13.55 3.61
C LYS A 221 18.53 -12.52 3.85
N ILE A 222 17.35 -12.74 3.27
CA ILE A 222 16.16 -11.94 3.57
C ILE A 222 15.85 -12.08 5.06
N ARG A 223 15.87 -10.98 5.81
CA ARG A 223 15.66 -11.00 7.27
C ARG A 223 14.34 -10.39 7.73
N SER A 224 13.65 -9.68 6.84
CA SER A 224 12.38 -8.99 7.07
C SER A 224 11.21 -9.67 6.36
N ASP A 225 10.02 -9.54 6.96
CA ASP A 225 8.75 -10.08 6.50
C ASP A 225 8.07 -9.20 5.43
N LEU A 226 8.42 -7.91 5.39
CA LEU A 226 7.82 -6.88 4.53
C LEU A 226 8.91 -5.87 4.11
N LYS A 227 8.83 -5.29 2.91
CA LYS A 227 9.77 -4.24 2.46
C LYS A 227 9.04 -2.95 2.12
N PHE A 228 9.46 -1.84 2.72
CA PHE A 228 9.08 -0.49 2.28
C PHE A 228 10.21 0.09 1.44
N ILE A 229 9.87 0.60 0.26
CA ILE A 229 10.79 1.36 -0.58
C ILE A 229 10.27 2.78 -0.65
N ILE A 230 11.08 3.76 -0.27
CA ILE A 230 10.69 5.17 -0.19
C ILE A 230 11.65 5.99 -1.05
N PRO A 231 11.43 6.04 -2.37
CA PRO A 231 12.27 6.77 -3.32
C PRO A 231 12.54 8.19 -2.85
N ASP A 232 13.79 8.64 -2.98
CA ASP A 232 14.11 10.04 -2.74
C ASP A 232 13.54 10.98 -3.83
N SER A 233 13.68 12.28 -3.63
CA SER A 233 13.13 13.32 -4.51
C SER A 233 13.84 13.44 -5.86
N THR A 234 14.93 12.70 -6.09
CA THR A 234 15.69 12.72 -7.34
C THR A 234 15.24 11.64 -8.31
N VAL A 235 14.46 10.66 -7.85
CA VAL A 235 13.95 9.56 -8.66
C VAL A 235 12.99 10.06 -9.74
N THR A 236 13.42 9.95 -10.98
CA THR A 236 12.65 10.25 -12.18
C THR A 236 11.52 9.24 -12.40
N PRO A 237 10.49 9.56 -13.21
CA PRO A 237 9.45 8.58 -13.57
C PRO A 237 9.99 7.29 -14.20
N ALA A 238 11.06 7.37 -15.01
CA ALA A 238 11.67 6.20 -15.64
C ALA A 238 12.42 5.31 -14.64
N GLU A 239 13.10 5.91 -13.66
CA GLU A 239 13.75 5.19 -12.57
C GLU A 239 12.70 4.55 -11.65
N TYR A 240 11.59 5.24 -11.38
CA TYR A 240 10.45 4.66 -10.65
C TYR A 240 9.89 3.43 -11.36
N ALA A 241 9.70 3.51 -12.68
CA ALA A 241 9.23 2.40 -13.49
C ALA A 241 10.18 1.20 -13.43
N SER A 242 11.48 1.48 -13.52
CA SER A 242 12.53 0.48 -13.42
C SER A 242 12.55 -0.18 -12.04
N LEU A 243 12.39 0.61 -10.98
CA LEU A 243 12.25 0.14 -9.61
C LEU A 243 11.02 -0.77 -9.44
N ALA A 244 9.85 -0.35 -9.92
CA ALA A 244 8.63 -1.14 -9.83
C ALA A 244 8.77 -2.49 -10.56
N ASN A 245 9.36 -2.48 -11.75
CA ASN A 245 9.64 -3.70 -12.51
C ASN A 245 10.67 -4.61 -11.82
N TRP A 246 11.68 -4.02 -11.18
CA TRP A 246 12.66 -4.78 -10.39
C TRP A 246 12.02 -5.44 -9.16
N GLN A 247 11.20 -4.70 -8.41
CA GLN A 247 10.53 -5.22 -7.22
C GLN A 247 9.55 -6.33 -7.56
N LYS A 248 8.83 -6.23 -8.68
CA LYS A 248 8.02 -7.33 -9.23
C LYS A 248 8.81 -8.65 -9.26
N ASN A 249 10.02 -8.64 -9.83
CA ASN A 249 10.85 -9.85 -9.95
C ASN A 249 11.47 -10.26 -8.61
N SER A 250 11.94 -9.29 -7.82
CA SER A 250 12.57 -9.54 -6.52
C SER A 250 11.59 -10.13 -5.52
N ALA A 251 10.38 -9.58 -5.41
CA ALA A 251 9.34 -10.03 -4.49
C ALA A 251 8.83 -11.43 -4.84
N GLU A 252 8.76 -11.77 -6.13
CA GLU A 252 8.42 -13.12 -6.58
C GLU A 252 9.47 -14.14 -6.15
N ALA A 253 10.76 -13.81 -6.29
CA ALA A 253 11.85 -14.67 -5.83
C ALA A 253 11.91 -14.77 -4.30
N ALA A 254 11.63 -13.67 -3.59
CA ALA A 254 11.74 -13.54 -2.15
C ALA A 254 10.53 -14.07 -1.36
N LEU A 255 9.36 -14.23 -2.01
CA LEU A 255 8.06 -14.45 -1.36
C LEU A 255 7.83 -13.45 -0.20
N ARG A 256 8.11 -12.18 -0.49
CA ARG A 256 8.05 -11.08 0.48
C ARG A 256 7.21 -9.94 -0.10
N PRO A 257 6.10 -9.55 0.55
CA PRO A 257 5.33 -8.40 0.11
C PRO A 257 6.16 -7.11 0.25
N PHE A 258 5.79 -6.12 -0.54
CA PHE A 258 6.44 -4.82 -0.52
C PHE A 258 5.44 -3.68 -0.77
N LEU A 259 5.86 -2.47 -0.42
CA LEU A 259 5.23 -1.22 -0.80
C LEU A 259 6.28 -0.30 -1.41
N ILE A 260 5.92 0.37 -2.51
CA ILE A 260 6.73 1.45 -3.07
C ILE A 260 6.01 2.76 -2.77
N ALA A 261 6.73 3.73 -2.20
CA ALA A 261 6.21 5.06 -2.02
C ALA A 261 6.33 5.90 -3.29
N ASN A 262 5.49 6.90 -3.51
CA ASN A 262 5.76 7.85 -4.60
C ASN A 262 7.06 8.63 -4.35
N SER A 263 7.73 9.07 -5.43
CA SER A 263 8.75 10.10 -5.31
C SER A 263 8.08 11.45 -5.02
N GLU A 264 8.75 12.28 -4.23
CA GLU A 264 8.25 13.60 -3.86
C GLU A 264 9.12 14.66 -4.51
N PHE A 265 8.53 15.55 -5.30
CA PHE A 265 9.22 16.73 -5.80
C PHE A 265 8.88 17.95 -4.95
N PRO A 266 9.82 18.90 -4.71
CA PRO A 266 9.50 20.14 -4.02
C PRO A 266 8.33 20.86 -4.71
N LYS A 267 7.44 21.43 -3.89
CA LYS A 267 6.18 22.09 -4.28
C LYS A 267 6.30 23.23 -5.31
N GLU A 268 7.53 23.62 -5.64
CA GLU A 268 7.86 24.62 -6.66
C GLU A 268 7.62 24.10 -8.09
N ILE A 269 7.41 22.79 -8.23
CA ILE A 269 6.91 22.16 -9.45
C ILE A 269 5.41 21.91 -9.23
N THR A 270 4.59 22.35 -10.18
CA THR A 270 3.12 22.33 -10.28
C THR A 270 2.41 21.08 -9.73
N ASP A 271 1.07 21.10 -9.63
CA ASP A 271 0.22 19.96 -9.22
C ASP A 271 0.79 18.57 -9.61
N GLN A 272 1.13 17.75 -8.61
CA GLN A 272 1.76 16.43 -8.77
C GLN A 272 0.75 15.28 -8.75
N SER A 273 -0.54 15.59 -8.72
CA SER A 273 -1.64 14.61 -8.65
C SER A 273 -1.52 13.49 -9.68
N VAL A 274 -1.22 13.83 -10.94
CA VAL A 274 -1.09 12.87 -12.03
C VAL A 274 0.10 11.93 -11.81
N LEU A 275 1.25 12.50 -11.45
CA LEU A 275 2.45 11.72 -11.15
C LEU A 275 2.22 10.72 -10.02
N ILE A 276 1.59 11.18 -8.92
CA ILE A 276 1.36 10.34 -7.74
C ILE A 276 0.34 9.23 -8.06
N ARG A 277 -0.73 9.52 -8.81
CA ARG A 277 -1.66 8.46 -9.27
C ARG A 277 -0.94 7.45 -10.17
N ASN A 278 -0.13 7.92 -11.12
CA ASN A 278 0.65 7.05 -12.01
C ASN A 278 1.57 6.12 -11.21
N GLN A 279 2.31 6.65 -10.24
CA GLN A 279 3.21 5.88 -9.39
C GLN A 279 2.44 4.92 -8.47
N ALA A 280 1.30 5.34 -7.92
CA ALA A 280 0.45 4.47 -7.11
C ALA A 280 -0.03 3.25 -7.91
N TYR A 281 -0.60 3.46 -9.10
CA TYR A 281 -1.03 2.34 -9.92
C TYR A 281 0.15 1.53 -10.46
N GLN A 282 1.29 2.15 -10.80
CA GLN A 282 2.49 1.42 -11.20
C GLN A 282 3.01 0.49 -10.08
N SER A 283 2.95 0.92 -8.83
CA SER A 283 3.23 0.07 -7.66
C SER A 283 2.24 -1.09 -7.55
N ILE A 284 0.94 -0.86 -7.77
CA ILE A 284 -0.06 -1.94 -7.76
C ILE A 284 0.15 -2.90 -8.94
N MET A 285 0.51 -2.39 -10.12
CA MET A 285 0.78 -3.22 -11.30
C MET A 285 2.06 -4.06 -11.16
N SER A 286 2.96 -3.73 -10.23
CA SER A 286 4.08 -4.60 -9.85
C SER A 286 3.72 -5.62 -8.76
N ALA A 287 2.44 -5.74 -8.40
CA ALA A 287 1.91 -6.58 -7.32
C ALA A 287 2.42 -6.23 -5.92
N ALA A 288 2.62 -4.93 -5.66
CA ALA A 288 2.79 -4.45 -4.30
C ALA A 288 1.56 -4.79 -3.44
N ALA A 289 1.77 -4.99 -2.13
CA ALA A 289 0.70 -5.25 -1.17
C ALA A 289 -0.14 -4.00 -0.82
N GLY A 290 0.03 -2.93 -1.59
CA GLY A 290 -0.55 -1.62 -1.37
C GLY A 290 0.34 -0.49 -1.88
N PHE A 291 0.16 0.70 -1.31
CA PHE A 291 0.85 1.91 -1.71
C PHE A 291 1.25 2.75 -0.51
N CYS A 292 2.44 3.34 -0.56
CA CYS A 292 2.93 4.24 0.48
C CYS A 292 2.92 5.69 -0.05
N HIS A 293 2.03 6.51 0.47
CA HIS A 293 1.98 7.90 0.09
C HIS A 293 3.04 8.71 0.84
N MET A 294 3.80 9.51 0.10
CA MET A 294 4.72 10.50 0.65
C MET A 294 4.38 11.87 0.09
N SER A 295 4.24 12.85 0.98
CA SER A 295 3.86 14.21 0.61
C SER A 295 4.62 15.24 1.43
N THR A 296 4.44 16.52 1.10
CA THR A 296 5.15 17.63 1.74
C THR A 296 4.92 17.73 3.25
N ILE A 297 3.90 17.03 3.78
CA ILE A 297 3.59 17.00 5.21
C ILE A 297 4.46 16.07 6.04
N LYS A 298 5.31 15.21 5.43
CA LYS A 298 6.13 14.21 6.15
C LYS A 298 6.94 14.79 7.31
N ASN A 299 7.34 16.05 7.18
CA ASN A 299 8.16 16.79 8.14
C ASN A 299 7.35 17.80 8.99
N PHE A 300 6.03 17.87 8.81
CA PHE A 300 5.12 18.77 9.52
C PHE A 300 5.58 20.24 9.54
N ASN A 301 5.94 20.76 8.36
CA ASN A 301 6.18 22.20 8.18
C ASN A 301 4.88 22.99 8.45
N PRO A 302 4.94 24.30 8.74
CA PRO A 302 3.77 25.06 9.22
C PRO A 302 2.50 24.95 8.36
N THR A 303 2.63 24.69 7.06
CA THR A 303 1.52 24.54 6.11
C THR A 303 0.89 23.13 6.09
N TRP A 304 1.32 22.19 6.94
CA TRP A 304 0.89 20.79 6.87
C TRP A 304 -0.63 20.61 6.98
N LYS A 305 -1.33 21.41 7.80
CA LYS A 305 -2.79 21.36 7.93
C LYS A 305 -3.53 21.76 6.65
N VAL A 306 -2.90 22.58 5.80
CA VAL A 306 -3.44 22.97 4.49
C VAL A 306 -3.07 21.95 3.42
N ASN A 307 -1.93 21.29 3.57
CA ASN A 307 -1.40 20.37 2.56
C ASN A 307 -1.85 18.92 2.78
N ILE A 308 -2.44 18.59 3.93
CA ILE A 308 -2.87 17.22 4.24
C ILE A 308 -3.95 16.70 3.28
N ASP A 309 -4.74 17.59 2.67
CA ASP A 309 -5.75 17.28 1.65
C ASP A 309 -5.23 17.45 0.21
N LYS A 310 -3.92 17.62 0.04
CA LYS A 310 -3.28 17.87 -1.25
C LYS A 310 -2.18 16.85 -1.52
N ASP A 311 -1.42 17.11 -2.57
CA ASP A 311 -0.22 16.36 -2.93
C ASP A 311 -0.55 14.87 -3.17
N GLY A 312 -1.70 14.59 -3.79
CA GLY A 312 -2.14 13.24 -4.15
C GLY A 312 -3.05 12.57 -3.12
N ALA A 313 -3.14 13.10 -1.90
CA ALA A 313 -4.01 12.57 -0.86
C ALA A 313 -5.50 12.59 -1.26
N GLU A 314 -5.91 13.54 -2.12
CA GLU A 314 -7.31 13.67 -2.57
C GLU A 314 -7.82 12.48 -3.41
N TYR A 315 -6.94 11.64 -3.96
CA TYR A 315 -7.33 10.47 -4.78
C TYR A 315 -7.19 9.13 -4.05
N ILE A 316 -6.60 9.11 -2.86
CA ILE A 316 -6.35 7.86 -2.11
C ILE A 316 -7.66 7.13 -1.80
N HIS A 317 -8.72 7.89 -1.49
CA HIS A 317 -10.05 7.31 -1.32
C HIS A 317 -10.50 6.53 -2.57
N GLU A 318 -10.31 7.10 -3.77
CA GLU A 318 -10.71 6.46 -5.02
C GLU A 318 -9.83 5.24 -5.34
N LEU A 319 -8.52 5.32 -5.09
CA LEU A 319 -7.61 4.17 -5.20
C LEU A 319 -8.12 2.99 -4.36
N VAL A 320 -8.43 3.23 -3.09
CA VAL A 320 -8.92 2.20 -2.16
C VAL A 320 -10.26 1.64 -2.60
N LYS A 321 -11.20 2.51 -2.98
CA LYS A 321 -12.54 2.12 -3.41
C LYS A 321 -12.51 1.26 -4.67
N ILE A 322 -11.67 1.61 -5.65
CA ILE A 322 -11.50 0.83 -6.88
C ILE A 322 -10.89 -0.54 -6.54
N LEU A 323 -9.77 -0.57 -5.82
CA LEU A 323 -9.07 -1.82 -5.52
C LEU A 323 -9.89 -2.76 -4.62
N LYS A 324 -10.73 -2.25 -3.71
CA LYS A 324 -11.66 -3.09 -2.94
C LYS A 324 -12.71 -3.82 -3.79
N GLY A 325 -12.99 -3.33 -4.99
CA GLY A 325 -13.87 -3.99 -5.95
C GLY A 325 -13.17 -5.04 -6.81
N ILE A 326 -11.86 -5.23 -6.61
CA ILE A 326 -10.99 -6.04 -7.45
C ILE A 326 -10.28 -7.07 -6.55
N PRO A 327 -10.15 -8.34 -6.95
CA PRO A 327 -9.36 -9.35 -6.24
C PRO A 327 -7.84 -9.10 -6.42
N TRP A 328 -7.37 -7.90 -6.05
CA TRP A 328 -6.00 -7.41 -6.26
C TRP A 328 -4.96 -8.33 -5.62
N GLU A 329 -5.29 -8.98 -4.52
CA GLU A 329 -4.43 -9.89 -3.76
C GLU A 329 -4.08 -11.18 -4.51
N TYR A 330 -4.87 -11.51 -5.54
CA TYR A 330 -4.67 -12.67 -6.42
C TYR A 330 -4.15 -12.28 -7.81
N MET A 331 -3.98 -10.98 -8.06
CA MET A 331 -3.47 -10.48 -9.32
C MET A 331 -1.95 -10.55 -9.34
N GLN A 332 -1.41 -11.04 -10.45
CA GLN A 332 0.02 -11.23 -10.65
C GLN A 332 0.47 -10.43 -11.88
N PRO A 333 1.65 -9.81 -11.85
CA PRO A 333 2.15 -9.08 -13.00
C PRO A 333 2.54 -10.06 -14.10
N GLU A 334 2.08 -9.80 -15.33
CA GLU A 334 2.40 -10.66 -16.46
C GLU A 334 3.82 -10.36 -16.96
N ASN A 335 4.69 -11.35 -17.00
CA ASN A 335 5.96 -11.26 -17.72
C ASN A 335 5.67 -11.64 -19.18
N VAL A 336 5.69 -10.65 -20.07
CA VAL A 336 5.41 -10.80 -21.52
C VAL A 336 3.91 -10.95 -21.82
N SER A 337 3.11 -9.94 -21.50
CA SER A 337 1.68 -9.95 -21.85
C SER A 337 1.48 -9.99 -23.37
N GLU A 338 1.12 -11.17 -23.89
CA GLU A 338 0.54 -11.34 -25.24
C GLU A 338 -0.85 -10.70 -25.36
N LEU A 339 -1.46 -10.30 -24.24
CA LEU A 339 -2.74 -9.59 -24.20
C LEU A 339 -2.69 -8.26 -24.95
N LEU A 340 -1.55 -7.55 -24.91
CA LEU A 340 -1.31 -6.37 -25.74
C LEU A 340 -0.51 -6.82 -26.97
N PRO A 341 -1.02 -6.69 -28.20
CA PRO A 341 -0.26 -7.03 -29.39
C PRO A 341 0.74 -5.92 -29.79
N ASP A 342 0.46 -4.66 -29.44
CA ASP A 342 1.29 -3.49 -29.79
C ASP A 342 2.49 -3.33 -28.84
N SER A 343 3.68 -3.07 -29.38
CA SER A 343 4.92 -2.96 -28.60
C SER A 343 5.00 -1.69 -27.75
N THR A 344 4.39 -0.60 -28.19
CA THR A 344 4.33 0.67 -27.46
C THR A 344 3.42 0.51 -26.25
N ASP A 345 2.25 -0.10 -26.46
CA ASP A 345 1.33 -0.39 -25.36
C ASP A 345 1.95 -1.31 -24.30
N LYS A 346 2.72 -2.33 -24.72
CA LYS A 346 3.47 -3.20 -23.78
C LYS A 346 4.47 -2.45 -22.90
N ALA A 347 5.04 -1.34 -23.39
CA ALA A 347 6.04 -0.56 -22.67
C ALA A 347 5.42 0.41 -21.67
N GLU A 348 4.20 0.88 -21.92
CA GLU A 348 3.57 1.96 -21.15
C GLU A 348 2.43 1.51 -20.25
N ILE A 349 1.75 0.40 -20.58
CA ILE A 349 0.57 -0.07 -19.86
C ILE A 349 0.99 -1.14 -18.86
N GLY A 350 0.76 -0.88 -17.58
CA GLY A 350 0.92 -1.88 -16.54
C GLY A 350 -0.24 -2.87 -16.55
N ILE A 351 0.05 -4.16 -16.44
CA ILE A 351 -0.96 -5.23 -16.47
C ILE A 351 -0.71 -6.22 -15.34
N VAL A 352 -1.80 -6.56 -14.67
CA VAL A 352 -1.86 -7.70 -13.76
C VAL A 352 -3.05 -8.58 -14.09
N SER A 353 -2.91 -9.88 -13.93
CA SER A 353 -3.95 -10.86 -14.24
C SER A 353 -4.17 -11.81 -13.07
N LEU A 354 -5.36 -12.37 -12.97
CA LEU A 354 -5.57 -13.55 -12.14
C LEU A 354 -4.76 -14.73 -12.70
N SER A 355 -4.23 -15.58 -11.82
CA SER A 355 -3.47 -16.78 -12.21
C SER A 355 -4.24 -17.74 -13.12
N ASN A 356 -5.57 -17.75 -13.04
CA ASN A 356 -6.43 -18.54 -13.92
C ASN A 356 -6.72 -17.87 -15.28
N LYS A 357 -6.11 -16.71 -15.56
CA LYS A 357 -6.29 -15.88 -16.77
C LYS A 357 -7.74 -15.53 -17.11
N LYS A 358 -8.66 -15.56 -16.14
CA LYS A 358 -10.07 -15.18 -16.36
C LYS A 358 -10.32 -13.68 -16.28
N MET A 359 -9.38 -12.90 -15.77
CA MET A 359 -9.51 -11.46 -15.65
C MET A 359 -8.13 -10.80 -15.60
N SER A 360 -8.04 -9.64 -16.25
CA SER A 360 -6.88 -8.74 -16.19
C SER A 360 -7.31 -7.33 -15.83
N MET A 361 -6.46 -6.65 -15.08
CA MET A 361 -6.51 -5.22 -14.84
C MET A 361 -5.36 -4.57 -15.58
N LEU A 362 -5.67 -3.53 -16.36
CA LEU A 362 -4.70 -2.72 -17.08
C LEU A 362 -4.78 -1.28 -16.56
N TYR A 363 -3.62 -0.65 -16.37
CA TYR A 363 -3.51 0.76 -16.07
C TYR A 363 -2.91 1.51 -17.27
N LEU A 364 -3.69 2.42 -17.83
CA LEU A 364 -3.30 3.28 -18.93
C LEU A 364 -2.97 4.67 -18.36
N PRO A 365 -1.71 5.10 -18.38
CA PRO A 365 -1.34 6.44 -17.89
C PRO A 365 -1.84 7.56 -18.80
N GLU A 366 -2.15 7.25 -20.07
CA GLU A 366 -2.64 8.20 -21.07
C GLU A 366 -3.84 7.63 -21.82
N SER A 367 -4.80 8.51 -22.13
CA SER A 367 -6.06 8.11 -22.75
C SER A 367 -5.89 7.84 -24.24
N ARG A 368 -6.06 6.57 -24.63
CA ARG A 368 -6.05 6.13 -26.03
C ARG A 368 -6.82 4.82 -26.23
N PRO A 369 -7.34 4.55 -27.43
CA PRO A 369 -7.80 3.21 -27.79
C PRO A 369 -6.63 2.23 -27.75
N ILE A 370 -6.88 1.01 -27.29
CA ILE A 370 -5.89 -0.07 -27.27
C ILE A 370 -6.46 -1.33 -27.91
N LYS A 371 -5.57 -2.15 -28.48
CA LYS A 371 -5.92 -3.47 -29.03
C LYS A 371 -5.62 -4.55 -28.00
N LEU A 372 -6.52 -5.51 -27.85
CA LEU A 372 -6.39 -6.64 -26.94
C LEU A 372 -6.45 -7.96 -27.71
N ASN A 373 -5.58 -8.90 -27.35
CA ASN A 373 -5.64 -10.30 -27.75
C ASN A 373 -6.40 -11.10 -26.69
N LEU A 374 -7.72 -11.18 -26.81
CA LEU A 374 -8.59 -11.86 -25.85
C LEU A 374 -8.46 -13.38 -25.90
N SER A 375 -7.91 -13.95 -26.97
CA SER A 375 -7.55 -15.37 -27.03
C SER A 375 -6.46 -15.76 -26.01
N TYR A 376 -5.76 -14.79 -25.43
CA TYR A 376 -4.83 -15.04 -24.32
C TYR A 376 -5.54 -15.32 -22.98
N LEU A 377 -6.77 -14.83 -22.83
CA LEU A 377 -7.56 -15.00 -21.62
C LEU A 377 -8.42 -16.26 -21.69
N ASN A 378 -8.65 -16.90 -20.54
CA ASN A 378 -9.46 -18.10 -20.46
C ASN A 378 -10.96 -17.76 -20.47
N GLY A 379 -11.58 -17.80 -21.65
CA GLY A 379 -13.01 -17.57 -21.83
C GLY A 379 -13.43 -17.53 -23.30
N LYS A 380 -14.74 -17.50 -23.56
CA LYS A 380 -15.31 -17.31 -24.90
C LYS A 380 -16.03 -15.97 -25.06
N ASP A 381 -16.58 -15.49 -23.95
CA ASP A 381 -17.27 -14.22 -23.84
C ASP A 381 -16.59 -13.38 -22.77
N PHE A 382 -16.39 -12.10 -23.05
CA PHE A 382 -15.69 -11.16 -22.19
C PHE A 382 -16.53 -9.92 -21.99
N ALA A 383 -16.37 -9.28 -20.83
CA ALA A 383 -16.89 -7.95 -20.56
C ALA A 383 -15.75 -7.05 -20.09
N ALA A 384 -15.80 -5.79 -20.53
CA ALA A 384 -14.88 -4.76 -20.10
C ALA A 384 -15.57 -3.74 -19.20
N VAL A 385 -14.82 -3.19 -18.24
CA VAL A 385 -15.26 -2.09 -17.37
C VAL A 385 -14.12 -1.09 -17.27
N TRP A 386 -14.43 0.18 -17.52
CA TRP A 386 -13.51 1.29 -17.32
C TRP A 386 -13.73 1.94 -15.96
N TYR A 387 -12.65 2.28 -15.27
CA TYR A 387 -12.66 3.13 -14.08
C TYR A 387 -11.83 4.39 -14.32
N SER A 388 -12.35 5.53 -13.86
CA SER A 388 -11.56 6.75 -13.74
C SER A 388 -10.83 6.75 -12.39
N PRO A 389 -9.48 6.67 -12.36
CA PRO A 389 -8.70 6.76 -11.12
C PRO A 389 -8.87 8.11 -10.40
N ARG A 390 -9.28 9.16 -11.13
CA ARG A 390 -9.53 10.51 -10.61
C ARG A 390 -10.81 10.63 -9.79
N THR A 391 -11.84 9.84 -10.14
CA THR A 391 -13.21 10.03 -9.64
C THR A 391 -13.87 8.76 -9.10
N GLY A 392 -13.25 7.60 -9.31
CA GLY A 392 -13.82 6.28 -9.02
C GLY A 392 -15.06 5.92 -9.83
N LYS A 393 -15.47 6.74 -10.80
CA LYS A 393 -16.61 6.46 -11.66
C LYS A 393 -16.29 5.27 -12.57
N ARG A 394 -17.31 4.45 -12.82
CA ARG A 394 -17.23 3.25 -13.67
C ARG A 394 -18.11 3.38 -14.91
N TRP A 395 -17.68 2.79 -16.00
CA TRP A 395 -18.42 2.68 -17.26
C TRP A 395 -18.33 1.27 -17.83
N SER A 396 -19.36 0.83 -18.55
CA SER A 396 -19.24 -0.36 -19.38
C SER A 396 -18.22 -0.09 -20.50
N GLY A 397 -17.28 -1.01 -20.67
CA GLY A 397 -16.30 -1.01 -21.77
C GLY A 397 -16.72 -1.87 -22.96
N GLY A 398 -17.93 -2.44 -22.91
CA GLY A 398 -18.48 -3.31 -23.94
C GLY A 398 -18.37 -4.80 -23.62
N GLU A 399 -18.94 -5.61 -24.52
CA GLU A 399 -18.88 -7.06 -24.49
C GLU A 399 -18.16 -7.56 -25.74
N PHE A 400 -17.37 -8.61 -25.59
CA PHE A 400 -16.50 -9.11 -26.64
C PHE A 400 -16.59 -10.63 -26.72
N LYS A 401 -16.45 -11.16 -27.93
CA LYS A 401 -16.10 -12.57 -28.14
C LYS A 401 -14.59 -12.74 -28.04
N GLU A 402 -14.15 -13.97 -27.81
CA GLU A 402 -12.77 -14.35 -28.00
C GLU A 402 -12.28 -13.91 -29.40
N ALA A 403 -11.23 -13.10 -29.42
CA ALA A 403 -10.64 -12.56 -30.64
C ALA A 403 -9.18 -12.18 -30.38
N SER A 404 -8.34 -12.33 -31.40
CA SER A 404 -6.93 -11.91 -31.32
C SER A 404 -6.73 -10.39 -31.42
N GLN A 405 -7.77 -9.66 -31.86
CA GLN A 405 -7.76 -8.20 -31.98
C GLN A 405 -9.14 -7.62 -31.62
N ALA A 406 -9.37 -7.36 -30.33
CA ALA A 406 -10.48 -6.55 -29.85
C ALA A 406 -10.00 -5.13 -29.60
N VAL A 407 -10.69 -4.12 -30.14
CA VAL A 407 -10.40 -2.71 -29.83
C VAL A 407 -11.27 -2.27 -28.66
N VAL A 408 -10.64 -1.72 -27.64
CA VAL A 408 -11.33 -1.08 -26.51
C VAL A 408 -10.91 0.38 -26.45
N GLN A 409 -11.84 1.26 -26.09
CA GLN A 409 -11.61 2.69 -26.02
C GLN A 409 -12.07 3.25 -24.67
N PRO A 410 -11.28 4.14 -24.03
CA PRO A 410 -11.71 4.84 -22.83
C PRO A 410 -13.00 5.64 -23.06
N PRO A 411 -13.86 5.81 -22.03
CA PRO A 411 -15.12 6.55 -22.15
C PRO A 411 -14.97 8.02 -22.56
N ASP A 412 -13.81 8.62 -22.28
CA ASP A 412 -13.44 9.97 -22.69
C ASP A 412 -11.97 9.98 -23.09
N SER A 413 -11.65 10.64 -24.21
CA SER A 413 -10.34 10.65 -24.85
C SER A 413 -9.53 11.92 -24.57
N GLN A 414 -9.75 12.56 -23.42
CA GLN A 414 -9.01 13.75 -23.03
C GLN A 414 -7.51 13.46 -22.84
N PRO A 415 -6.62 14.28 -23.43
CA PRO A 415 -5.18 14.17 -23.19
C PRO A 415 -4.83 14.31 -21.70
N GLY A 416 -3.87 13.53 -21.21
CA GLY A 416 -3.44 13.56 -19.80
C GLY A 416 -4.37 12.82 -18.83
N TRP A 417 -5.43 12.18 -19.33
CA TRP A 417 -6.32 11.38 -18.49
C TRP A 417 -5.88 9.91 -18.44
N ASP A 418 -5.63 9.45 -17.22
CA ASP A 418 -5.34 8.06 -16.88
C ASP A 418 -6.62 7.19 -16.80
N TRP A 419 -6.51 5.90 -17.04
CA TRP A 419 -7.65 4.98 -17.03
C TRP A 419 -7.28 3.61 -16.51
N ILE A 420 -8.22 2.95 -15.84
CA ILE A 420 -8.10 1.54 -15.48
C ILE A 420 -9.11 0.77 -16.31
N LEU A 421 -8.65 -0.28 -16.97
CA LEU A 421 -9.49 -1.24 -17.66
C LEU A 421 -9.50 -2.55 -16.90
N LEU A 422 -10.68 -3.02 -16.51
CA LEU A 422 -10.89 -4.41 -16.17
C LEU A 422 -11.46 -5.13 -17.38
N ILE A 423 -10.87 -6.26 -17.76
CA ILE A 423 -11.45 -7.15 -18.75
C ILE A 423 -11.43 -8.57 -18.22
N GLY A 424 -12.57 -9.25 -18.29
CA GLY A 424 -12.71 -10.59 -17.74
C GLY A 424 -13.76 -11.42 -18.45
N ALA A 425 -13.59 -12.74 -18.35
CA ALA A 425 -14.50 -13.72 -18.92
C ALA A 425 -15.86 -13.66 -18.20
N LYS A 426 -16.94 -13.68 -18.99
CA LYS A 426 -18.29 -13.87 -18.46
C LYS A 426 -18.41 -15.31 -17.93
N LYS A 427 -19.25 -15.48 -16.91
CA LYS A 427 -19.55 -16.80 -16.33
C LYS A 427 -20.30 -17.68 -17.32
#